data_AF-A0A959CE97-F1
#
_entry.id   AF-A0A959CE97-F1
#
_cell.length_a   1.000
_cell.length_b   1.000
_cell.length_c   1.000
_cell.angle_alpha   90.00
_cell.angle_beta   90.00
_cell.angle_gamma   90.00
#
_symmetry.space_group_name_H-M   'P 1'
#
loop_
_entity.id
_entity.type
_entity.pdbx_description
1 polymer ?
#
loop_
_entity_poly.entity_id
_entity_poly.type
_entity_poly.pdbx_seq_one_letter_code
_entity_poly.pdbx_strand_id
1 'polypeptide(L)' 'MAKGKQFIWAGLALLLLGAVGITMSQLIIESWLGVEREFGREPLSIKAARAGLLVFAAGLGLMVYGGWRNKRG' A
#
# COMPACT_ATOMS: atom_id res chain seq x y z
N MET A 1 14.08 -9.84 -22.02
CA MET A 1 12.64 -9.75 -21.68
C MET A 1 12.24 -10.23 -20.26
N ALA A 2 12.84 -11.25 -19.62
CA ALA A 2 12.33 -11.78 -18.33
C ALA A 2 12.35 -10.79 -17.14
N LYS A 3 13.35 -9.90 -17.08
CA LYS A 3 13.52 -8.98 -15.93
C LYS A 3 12.41 -7.93 -15.82
N GLY A 4 11.79 -7.47 -16.92
CA GLY A 4 10.71 -6.48 -16.87
C GLY A 4 9.44 -7.02 -16.22
N LYS A 5 9.10 -8.29 -16.48
CA LYS A 5 7.96 -8.99 -15.89
C LYS A 5 8.06 -9.11 -14.36
N GLN A 6 9.28 -9.30 -13.83
CA GLN A 6 9.50 -9.40 -12.37
C GLN A 6 9.12 -8.12 -11.62
N PHE A 7 9.42 -6.93 -12.16
CA PHE A 7 9.03 -5.65 -11.56
C PHE A 7 7.51 -5.43 -11.59
N ILE A 8 6.84 -5.91 -12.63
CA ILE A 8 5.38 -5.82 -12.74
C ILE A 8 4.72 -6.71 -11.67
N TRP A 9 5.19 -7.95 -11.49
CA TRP A 9 4.69 -8.84 -10.44
C TRP A 9 5.01 -8.33 -9.03
N ALA A 10 6.21 -7.79 -8.80
CA ALA A 10 6.56 -7.17 -7.53
C ALA A 10 5.69 -5.93 -7.24
N GLY A 11 5.44 -5.11 -8.25
CA GLY A 11 4.54 -3.96 -8.15
C GLY A 11 3.10 -4.37 -7.85
N LEU A 12 2.61 -5.44 -8.49
CA LEU A 12 1.28 -6.01 -8.21
C LEU A 12 1.18 -6.54 -6.77
N ALA A 13 2.21 -7.23 -6.27
CA ALA A 13 2.24 -7.72 -4.90
C ALA A 13 2.17 -6.57 -3.88
N LEU A 14 2.94 -5.49 -4.12
CA LEU A 14 2.91 -4.29 -3.28
C LEU A 14 1.57 -3.55 -3.36
N LEU A 15 0.95 -3.49 -4.53
CA LEU A 15 -0.40 -2.93 -4.69
C LEU A 15 -1.42 -3.68 -3.84
N LEU A 16 -1.41 -5.02 -3.91
CA LEU A 16 -2.31 -5.86 -3.11
C LEU A 16 -2.03 -5.69 -1.61
N LEU A 17 -0.75 -5.68 -1.21
CA LEU A 17 -0.36 -5.50 0.18
C LEU A 17 -0.79 -4.12 0.71
N GLY A 18 -0.58 -3.06 -0.07
CA GLY A 18 -1.00 -1.71 0.27
C GLY A 18 -2.52 -1.58 0.36
N ALA A 19 -3.26 -2.20 -0.56
CA ALA A 19 -4.72 -2.22 -0.54
C ALA A 19 -5.27 -2.94 0.71
N VAL A 20 -4.69 -4.10 1.07
CA VAL A 20 -5.04 -4.82 2.31
C VAL A 20 -4.71 -4.00 3.54
N GLY A 21 -3.56 -3.32 3.56
CA GLY A 21 -3.19 -2.42 4.66
C GLY A 21 -4.18 -1.27 4.85
N ILE A 22 -4.66 -0.67 3.75
CA ILE A 22 -5.67 0.39 3.80
C ILE A 22 -7.01 -0.16 4.28
N THR A 23 -7.50 -1.28 3.75
CA THR A 23 -8.81 -1.83 4.15
C THR A 23 -8.81 -2.32 5.61
N MET A 24 -7.73 -2.98 6.05
CA MET A 24 -7.57 -3.35 7.46
C MET A 24 -7.48 -2.12 8.36
N SER A 25 -6.82 -1.04 7.90
CA SER A 25 -6.80 0.21 8.66
C SER A 25 -8.20 0.80 8.81
N GLN A 26 -9.05 0.74 7.78
CA GLN A 26 -10.44 1.20 7.87
C GLN A 26 -11.29 0.36 8.83
N LEU A 27 -11.13 -0.96 8.83
CA LEU A 27 -11.81 -1.84 9.80
C LEU A 27 -11.36 -1.56 11.24
N ILE A 28 -10.08 -1.26 11.45
CA ILE A 28 -9.55 -0.82 12.74
C ILE A 28 -10.13 0.55 13.11
N ILE A 29 -10.21 1.50 12.18
CA ILE A 29 -10.87 2.80 12.40
C ILE A 29 -12.30 2.59 12.92
N GLU A 30 -13.11 1.77 12.24
CA GLU A 30 -14.51 1.52 12.61
C GLU A 30 -14.66 0.83 13.98
N SER A 31 -13.75 -0.08 14.33
CA SER A 31 -13.79 -0.80 15.61
C SER A 31 -13.12 -0.06 16.79
N TRP A 32 -12.14 0.81 16.53
CA TRP A 32 -11.34 1.49 17.56
C TRP A 32 -11.62 2.99 17.73
N LEU A 33 -12.39 3.64 16.84
CA LEU A 33 -12.79 5.05 16.97
C LEU A 33 -13.51 5.37 18.30
N GLY A 34 -14.06 4.37 18.97
CA GLY A 34 -14.63 4.51 20.31
C GLY A 34 -13.58 4.57 21.44
N VAL A 35 -12.39 3.97 21.25
CA VAL A 35 -11.36 3.79 22.29
C VAL A 35 -10.20 4.79 22.14
N GLU A 36 -9.78 5.12 20.91
CA GLU A 36 -8.62 6.00 20.68
C GLU A 36 -8.91 7.50 20.88
N ARG A 37 -10.19 7.92 20.85
CA ARG A 37 -10.58 9.32 21.08
C ARG A 37 -10.27 9.82 22.50
N GLU A 38 -10.08 8.91 23.46
CA GLU A 38 -9.76 9.27 24.85
C GLU A 38 -8.28 9.64 25.07
N PHE A 39 -7.37 9.27 24.16
CA PHE A 39 -5.92 9.35 24.44
C PHE A 39 -5.18 10.50 23.74
N GLY A 40 -5.85 11.35 22.95
CA GLY A 40 -5.26 12.55 22.34
C GLY A 40 -4.06 12.31 21.41
N ARG A 41 -3.76 11.05 21.07
CA ARG A 41 -2.69 10.67 20.15
C ARG A 41 -3.27 10.39 18.76
N GLU A 42 -2.48 10.62 17.71
CA GLU A 42 -2.84 10.19 16.35
C GLU A 42 -3.24 8.71 16.40
N PRO A 43 -4.47 8.37 15.99
CA PRO A 43 -4.96 7.01 16.07
C PRO A 43 -4.06 6.10 15.23
N LEU A 44 -3.70 4.93 15.78
CA LEU A 44 -2.80 3.96 15.12
C LEU A 44 -3.31 3.60 13.73
N SER A 45 -4.63 3.64 13.59
CA SER A 45 -5.38 3.40 12.37
C SER A 45 -5.06 4.39 11.24
N ILE A 46 -4.83 5.69 11.53
CA ILE A 46 -4.38 6.67 10.52
C ILE A 46 -2.94 6.39 10.10
N LYS A 47 -2.07 5.99 11.03
CA LYS A 47 -0.67 5.62 10.71
C LYS A 47 -0.62 4.38 9.82
N ALA A 48 -1.44 3.38 10.12
CA ALA A 48 -1.59 2.18 9.29
C ALA A 48 -2.13 2.52 7.89
N ALA A 49 -3.13 3.42 7.79
CA ALA A 49 -3.65 3.89 6.51
C ALA A 49 -2.57 4.57 5.66
N ARG A 50 -1.78 5.47 6.27
CA ARG A 50 -0.65 6.15 5.59
C ARG A 50 0.41 5.15 5.12
N ALA A 51 0.77 4.18 5.97
CA ALA A 51 1.72 3.12 5.59
C ALA A 51 1.20 2.28 4.42
N GLY A 52 -0.08 1.87 4.46
CA GLY A 52 -0.74 1.16 3.36
C GLY A 52 -0.74 1.96 2.05
N LEU A 53 -1.01 3.27 2.13
CA LEU A 53 -0.99 4.17 0.97
C LEU A 53 0.41 4.30 0.35
N LEU A 54 1.45 4.42 1.17
CA LEU A 54 2.84 4.48 0.69
C LEU A 54 3.25 3.19 -0.01
N VAL A 55 2.88 2.04 0.55
CA VAL A 55 3.14 0.71 -0.04
C VAL A 55 2.39 0.56 -1.37
N PHE A 56 1.13 1.00 -1.42
CA PHE A 56 0.32 0.99 -2.63
C PHE A 56 0.95 1.86 -3.74
N ALA A 57 1.38 3.08 -3.40
CA ALA A 57 2.05 3.98 -4.33
C ALA A 57 3.38 3.42 -4.84
N ALA A 58 4.16 2.78 -3.98
CA ALA A 58 5.39 2.10 -4.37
C ALA A 58 5.12 0.95 -5.37
N GLY A 59 4.03 0.20 -5.17
CA GLY A 59 3.56 -0.83 -6.10
C GLY A 59 3.22 -0.29 -7.49
N LEU A 60 2.47 0.83 -7.55
CA LEU A 60 2.19 1.54 -8.82
C LEU A 60 3.48 1.98 -9.52
N GLY A 61 4.40 2.59 -8.77
CA GLY A 61 5.68 3.04 -9.30
C GLY A 61 6.49 1.90 -9.91
N LEU A 62 6.51 0.74 -9.24
CA LEU A 62 7.18 -0.47 -9.72
C LEU A 62 6.56 -1.05 -10.98
N MET A 63 5.22 -1.06 -11.10
CA MET A 63 4.55 -1.49 -12.33
C MET A 63 4.84 -0.56 -13.50
N VAL A 64 4.78 0.76 -13.29
CA VAL A 64 5.10 1.76 -14.32
C VAL A 64 6.56 1.61 -14.77
N TYR A 65 7.49 1.48 -13.83
CA TYR A 65 8.91 1.26 -14.12
C TYR A 65 9.16 -0.06 -14.85
N GLY A 66 8.52 -1.15 -14.41
CA GLY A 66 8.60 -2.46 -15.07
C GLY A 66 8.09 -2.43 -16.50
N GLY A 67 6.95 -1.76 -16.74
CA GLY A 67 6.38 -1.56 -18.06
C GLY A 67 7.27 -0.72 -18.98
N TRP A 68 7.83 0.37 -18.46
CA TRP A 68 8.77 1.22 -19.20
C TRP A 68 10.05 0.48 -19.59
N ARG A 69 10.62 -0.31 -18.67
CA ARG A 69 11.80 -1.12 -18.97
C ARG A 69 11.49 -2.22 -19.99
N ASN A 70 10.31 -2.82 -19.93
CA ASN A 70 9.90 -3.86 -20.87
C ASN A 70 9.67 -3.31 -22.30
N LYS A 71 9.40 -2.01 -22.46
CA LYS A 71 9.35 -1.34 -23.78
C LYS A 71 10.73 -1.00 -24.35
N ARG A 72 11.78 -0.93 -23.52
CA ARG A 72 13.14 -0.52 -23.93
C ARG A 72 14.09 -1.69 -24.25
N GLY A 73 13.71 -2.95 -23.98
CA GLY A 73 14.59 -4.10 -24.17
C GLY A 73 13.87 -5.34 -24.67
#